data_AF-A0A9D6PBZ1-F1
#
_entry.id   AF-A0A9D6PBZ1-F1
#
_cell.length_a   1.000
_cell.length_b   1.000
_cell.length_c   1.000
_cell.angle_alpha   90.00
_cell.angle_beta   90.00
_cell.angle_gamma   90.00
#
_symmetry.space_group_name_H-M   'P 1'
#
loop_
_entity.id
_entity.type
_entity.pdbx_description
1 polymer ?
#
loop_
_entity_poly.entity_id
_entity_poly.type
_entity_poly.pdbx_seq_one_letter_code
_entity_poly.pdbx_strand_id
1 'polypeptide(L)'
;MLNKKLVIISLVVLILVILVFMSVKQIRDSQKPTIVPTPSSVLPTGINPPLFTPPPVIPTDYIPPFTGAGEATIPPSEQKKMEQETNLRGRLPLTTSNYFLDYDYKEYKFVVKLADPFEQNKQEFINWLKSQGYGDIPQSEFEYLRK
;
A
#
# COMPACT_ATOMS: atom_id res chain seq x y z
N MET A 1 -28.12 -12.08 -51.62
CA MET A 1 -29.05 -10.99 -51.28
C MET A 1 -28.97 -10.76 -49.78
N LEU A 2 -28.56 -9.58 -49.33
CA LEU A 2 -28.41 -9.29 -47.91
C LEU A 2 -29.80 -9.15 -47.26
N ASN A 3 -30.05 -9.94 -46.21
CA ASN A 3 -31.33 -9.94 -45.52
C ASN A 3 -31.52 -8.62 -44.77
N LYS A 4 -32.32 -7.71 -45.34
CA LYS A 4 -32.58 -6.37 -44.78
C LYS A 4 -33.00 -6.42 -43.30
N LYS A 5 -33.68 -7.49 -42.87
CA LYS A 5 -34.06 -7.72 -41.46
C LYS A 5 -32.84 -7.92 -40.53
N LEU A 6 -31.83 -8.68 -40.96
CA LEU A 6 -30.61 -8.91 -40.17
C LEU A 6 -29.77 -7.63 -40.05
N VAL A 7 -29.75 -6.79 -41.09
CA VAL A 7 -29.04 -5.51 -41.07
C VAL A 7 -29.66 -4.54 -40.06
N ILE A 8 -30.99 -4.47 -40.01
CA ILE A 8 -31.72 -3.61 -39.07
C ILE A 8 -31.50 -4.07 -37.63
N ILE A 9 -31.57 -5.38 -37.37
CA ILE A 9 -31.34 -5.94 -36.03
C ILE A 9 -29.91 -5.64 -35.56
N SER A 10 -28.91 -5.83 -36.42
CA SER A 10 -27.51 -5.52 -36.11
C SER A 10 -27.31 -4.04 -35.77
N LEU A 11 -27.94 -3.13 -36.51
CA LEU A 11 -27.85 -1.69 -36.28
C LEU A 11 -28.46 -1.28 -34.93
N VAL A 12 -29.61 -1.85 -34.57
CA VAL A 12 -30.28 -1.56 -33.28
C VAL A 12 -29.43 -2.05 -32.11
N VAL A 13 -28.84 -3.25 -32.22
CA VAL A 13 -27.95 -3.79 -31.17
C VAL A 13 -26.70 -2.92 -31.01
N LEU A 14 -26.10 -2.47 -32.12
CA LEU A 14 -24.91 -1.61 -32.09
C LEU A 14 -25.20 -0.27 -31.38
N ILE A 15 -26.33 0.36 -31.68
CA ILE A 15 -26.73 1.62 -31.01
C ILE A 15 -26.93 1.41 -29.51
N LEU A 16 -27.54 0.29 -29.11
CA LEU A 16 -27.80 -0.03 -27.71
C LEU A 16 -26.49 -0.23 -26.93
N VAL A 17 -25.49 -0.87 -27.53
CA VAL A 17 -24.15 -1.02 -26.94
C VAL A 17 -23.44 0.33 -26.75
N ILE A 18 -23.55 1.23 -27.73
CA ILE A 18 -22.94 2.57 -27.66
C ILE A 18 -23.55 3.40 -26.52
N LEU A 19 -24.88 3.35 -26.34
CA LEU A 19 -25.58 4.09 -25.28
C LEU A 19 -25.18 3.62 -23.87
N VAL A 20 -24.99 2.30 -23.69
CA VAL A 20 -24.50 1.73 -22.42
C VAL A 20 -23.08 2.21 -22.14
N PHE A 21 -22.21 2.22 -23.16
CA PHE A 21 -20.81 2.65 -23.00
C PHE A 21 -20.67 4.13 -22.65
N MET A 22 -21.53 5.01 -23.17
CA MET A 22 -21.52 6.44 -22.82
C MET A 22 -21.93 6.68 -21.36
N SER A 23 -22.87 5.89 -20.83
CA SER A 23 -23.39 6.05 -19.47
C SER A 23 -22.33 5.76 -18.39
N VAL A 24 -21.34 4.90 -18.67
CA VAL A 24 -20.30 4.51 -17.70
C VAL A 24 -19.22 5.58 -17.50
N LYS A 25 -19.02 6.49 -18.47
CA LYS A 25 -17.94 7.49 -18.38
C LYS A 25 -18.25 8.73 -17.53
N GLN A 26 -19.51 8.94 -17.11
CA GLN A 26 -19.94 10.22 -16.52
C GLN A 26 -19.84 10.31 -14.97
N ILE A 27 -19.30 9.30 -14.27
CA ILE A 27 -19.33 9.23 -12.78
C ILE A 27 -17.93 9.35 -12.15
N ARG A 28 -17.02 10.18 -12.69
CA ARG A 28 -15.65 10.30 -12.13
C ARG A 28 -15.18 11.70 -11.73
N ASP A 29 -16.00 12.74 -11.85
CA ASP A 29 -15.59 14.08 -11.43
C ASP A 29 -16.56 14.64 -10.38
N SER A 30 -16.20 14.48 -9.10
CA SER A 30 -16.42 15.47 -8.02
C SER A 30 -16.08 14.89 -6.65
N GLN A 31 -14.79 14.85 -6.30
CA GLN A 31 -14.39 14.96 -4.91
C GLN A 31 -13.41 16.12 -4.78
N LYS A 32 -13.94 17.28 -4.38
CA LYS A 32 -13.14 18.43 -3.96
C LYS A 32 -12.53 18.09 -2.59
N PRO A 33 -11.21 18.29 -2.37
CA PRO A 33 -10.61 18.07 -1.06
C PRO A 33 -11.24 18.99 -0.01
N THR A 34 -11.74 18.40 1.08
CA THR A 34 -12.17 19.15 2.27
C THR A 34 -10.94 19.49 3.09
N ILE A 35 -10.63 20.77 3.22
CA ILE A 35 -9.53 21.25 4.06
C ILE A 35 -10.01 21.19 5.51
N VAL A 36 -9.56 20.18 6.25
CA VAL A 36 -9.79 20.09 7.69
C VAL A 36 -8.79 21.04 8.37
N PRO A 37 -9.23 21.97 9.24
CA PRO A 37 -8.31 22.84 9.95
C PRO A 37 -7.43 22.02 10.88
N THR A 38 -6.12 22.18 10.74
CA THR A 38 -5.11 21.59 11.62
C THR A 38 -5.31 22.11 13.04
N PRO A 39 -5.34 21.25 14.08
CA PRO A 39 -5.36 21.71 15.45
C PRO A 39 -4.09 22.53 15.75
N SER A 40 -4.26 23.73 16.31
CA SER A 40 -3.15 24.53 16.81
C SER A 40 -2.47 23.82 17.97
N SER A 41 -1.15 23.66 17.87
CA SER A 41 -0.32 23.24 18.99
C SER A 41 -0.34 24.32 20.06
N VAL A 42 -0.93 24.02 21.22
CA VAL A 42 -0.84 24.89 22.40
C VAL A 42 0.58 24.79 22.91
N LEU A 43 1.32 25.90 22.89
CA LEU A 43 2.65 25.97 23.49
C LEU A 43 2.52 25.65 24.99
N PRO A 44 3.23 24.66 25.54
CA PRO A 44 3.15 24.38 26.97
C PRO A 44 3.66 25.60 27.74
N THR A 45 2.78 26.20 28.55
CA THR A 45 3.15 27.23 29.52
C THR A 45 4.21 26.60 30.44
N GLY A 46 5.40 27.19 30.47
CA GLY A 46 6.55 26.69 31.22
C GLY A 46 6.21 26.54 32.71
N ILE A 47 5.95 25.31 33.12
CA ILE A 47 6.07 24.93 34.51
C ILE A 47 7.57 24.82 34.73
N ASN A 48 8.17 25.77 35.46
CA ASN A 48 9.55 25.63 35.90
C ASN A 48 9.65 24.28 36.62
N PRO A 49 10.45 23.31 36.11
CA PRO A 49 10.68 22.09 36.87
C PRO A 49 11.32 22.50 38.20
N PRO A 50 10.99 21.84 39.32
CA PRO A 50 11.72 22.04 40.55
C PRO A 50 13.22 21.78 40.27
N LEU A 51 14.07 22.69 40.72
CA LEU A 51 15.53 22.49 40.67
C LEU A 51 15.86 21.24 41.50
N PHE A 52 15.97 20.10 40.83
CA PHE A 52 16.63 18.94 41.40
C PHE A 52 18.12 19.23 41.38
N THR A 53 18.68 19.65 42.52
CA THR A 53 20.11 19.52 42.75
C THR A 53 20.42 18.02 42.81
N PRO A 54 21.18 17.45 41.85
CA PRO A 54 21.59 16.06 41.97
C PRO A 54 22.41 15.90 43.25
N PRO A 55 22.25 14.79 43.98
CA PRO A 55 23.16 14.48 45.08
C PRO A 55 24.61 14.46 44.55
N PRO A 56 25.60 14.80 45.38
CA PRO A 56 27.01 14.78 44.98
C PRO A 56 27.34 13.41 44.37
N VAL A 57 27.74 13.43 43.09
CA VAL A 57 28.15 12.24 42.34
C VAL A 57 29.45 11.77 42.97
N ILE A 58 29.36 10.76 43.83
CA ILE A 58 30.53 9.99 44.24
C ILE A 58 30.96 9.22 42.98
N PRO A 59 32.20 9.40 42.46
CA PRO A 59 32.68 8.60 41.35
C PRO A 59 32.69 7.15 41.81
N THR A 60 31.68 6.41 41.41
CA THR A 60 31.70 4.97 41.50
C THR A 60 32.09 4.53 40.11
N ASP A 61 33.28 3.95 39.94
CA ASP A 61 33.76 3.32 38.69
C ASP A 61 32.89 2.12 38.25
N TYR A 62 31.68 2.01 38.80
CA TYR A 62 30.72 0.99 38.48
C TYR A 62 29.89 1.44 37.27
N ILE A 63 30.42 1.14 36.09
CA ILE A 63 29.63 1.07 34.87
C ILE A 63 28.87 -0.27 34.95
N PRO A 64 27.53 -0.27 35.10
CA PRO A 64 26.78 -1.51 35.07
C PRO A 64 27.03 -2.21 33.73
N PRO A 65 27.27 -3.54 33.70
CA PRO A 65 27.44 -4.24 32.44
C PRO A 65 26.17 -4.06 31.60
N PHE A 66 26.34 -3.64 30.34
CA PHE A 66 25.25 -3.58 29.38
C PHE A 66 24.61 -4.96 29.26
N THR A 67 23.37 -5.10 29.73
CA THR A 67 22.62 -6.37 29.69
C THR A 67 21.90 -6.59 28.36
N GLY A 68 22.17 -5.76 27.35
CA GLY A 68 21.59 -5.95 26.03
C GLY A 68 22.06 -7.28 25.46
N ALA A 69 21.11 -8.07 24.93
CA ALA A 69 21.44 -9.25 24.16
C ALA A 69 22.51 -8.86 23.13
N GLY A 70 23.66 -9.56 23.14
CA GLY A 70 24.75 -9.28 22.21
C GLY A 70 24.23 -9.18 20.78
N GLU A 71 24.82 -8.31 19.97
CA GLU A 71 24.39 -8.02 18.59
C GLU A 71 24.11 -9.32 17.82
N ALA A 72 22.83 -9.67 17.72
CA ALA A 72 22.40 -10.77 16.89
C ALA A 72 22.48 -10.29 15.45
N THR A 73 23.46 -10.78 14.70
CA THR A 73 23.58 -10.48 13.28
C THR A 73 22.40 -11.09 12.54
N ILE A 74 21.47 -10.24 12.08
CA ILE A 74 20.34 -10.65 11.24
C ILE A 74 20.91 -11.26 9.94
N PRO A 75 20.45 -12.43 9.50
CA PRO A 75 20.88 -13.03 8.24
C PRO A 75 20.71 -12.07 7.05
N PRO A 76 21.65 -12.03 6.10
CA PRO A 76 21.56 -11.13 4.94
C PRO A 76 20.27 -11.31 4.11
N SER A 77 19.71 -12.51 4.06
CA SER A 77 18.44 -12.79 3.36
C SER A 77 17.25 -12.12 4.04
N GLU A 78 17.22 -12.10 5.37
CA GLU A 78 16.16 -11.45 6.14
C GLU A 78 16.27 -9.93 6.05
N GLN A 79 17.50 -9.39 6.08
CA GLN A 79 17.73 -7.95 5.85
C GLN A 79 17.20 -7.49 4.49
N LYS A 80 17.49 -8.25 3.42
CA LYS A 80 16.99 -7.94 2.07
C LYS A 80 15.47 -8.00 1.98
N LYS A 81 14.84 -9.01 2.58
CA LYS A 81 13.37 -9.12 2.65
C LYS A 81 12.78 -7.88 3.33
N MET A 82 13.28 -7.52 4.51
CA MET A 82 12.78 -6.37 5.27
C MET A 82 12.96 -5.05 4.52
N GLU A 83 14.09 -4.87 3.83
CA GLU A 83 14.34 -3.71 3.00
C GLU A 83 13.33 -3.62 1.85
N GLN A 84 13.09 -4.73 1.15
CA GLN A 84 12.11 -4.81 0.06
C GLN A 84 10.69 -4.53 0.54
N GLU A 85 10.25 -5.14 1.64
CA GLU A 85 8.92 -4.92 2.22
C GLU A 85 8.72 -3.46 2.65
N THR A 86 9.73 -2.87 3.29
CA THR A 86 9.70 -1.48 3.71
C THR A 86 9.63 -0.54 2.50
N ASN A 87 10.43 -0.81 1.47
CA ASN A 87 10.40 -0.02 0.24
C ASN A 87 9.06 -0.14 -0.48
N LEU A 88 8.50 -1.36 -0.60
CA LEU A 88 7.22 -1.59 -1.24
C LEU A 88 6.09 -0.89 -0.49
N ARG A 89 6.04 -0.99 0.85
CA ARG A 89 5.05 -0.28 1.68
C ARG A 89 5.12 1.23 1.50
N GLY A 90 6.32 1.80 1.34
CA GLY A 90 6.50 3.22 1.05
C GLY A 90 5.94 3.70 -0.30
N ARG A 91 5.56 2.78 -1.19
CA ARG A 91 4.96 3.07 -2.51
C ARG A 91 3.46 2.83 -2.57
N LEU A 92 2.84 2.43 -1.46
CA LEU A 92 1.41 2.12 -1.41
C LEU A 92 0.56 3.36 -1.08
N PRO A 93 -0.71 3.40 -1.52
CA PRO A 93 -1.37 2.40 -2.38
C PRO A 93 -0.94 2.53 -3.84
N LEU A 94 -0.89 1.41 -4.56
CA LEU A 94 -0.53 1.39 -5.98
C LEU A 94 -1.73 0.94 -6.82
N THR A 95 -2.18 1.82 -7.73
CA THR A 95 -3.36 1.59 -8.56
C THR A 95 -2.97 1.53 -10.04
N THR A 96 -3.34 0.44 -10.70
CA THR A 96 -3.20 0.28 -12.16
C THR A 96 -4.55 -0.10 -12.79
N SER A 97 -4.58 -0.24 -14.12
CA SER A 97 -5.74 -0.78 -14.83
C SER A 97 -6.05 -2.22 -14.40
N ASN A 98 -4.99 -3.02 -14.22
CA ASN A 98 -5.10 -4.48 -14.09
C ASN A 98 -5.12 -4.94 -12.63
N TYR A 99 -4.60 -4.12 -11.71
CA TYR A 99 -4.54 -4.45 -10.29
C TYR A 99 -4.50 -3.23 -9.37
N PHE A 100 -4.79 -3.46 -8.10
CA PHE A 100 -4.62 -2.52 -7.00
C PHE A 100 -3.86 -3.23 -5.89
N LEU A 101 -2.84 -2.59 -5.34
CA LEU A 101 -2.00 -3.11 -4.28
C LEU A 101 -2.06 -2.16 -3.08
N ASP A 102 -2.28 -2.75 -1.91
CA ASP A 102 -2.28 -2.07 -0.61
C ASP A 102 -1.67 -2.99 0.46
N TYR A 103 -1.56 -2.50 1.69
CA TYR A 103 -1.06 -3.27 2.83
C TYR A 103 -2.07 -3.27 3.97
N ASP A 104 -2.49 -4.45 4.37
CA ASP A 104 -3.30 -4.64 5.57
C ASP A 104 -2.39 -4.70 6.80
N TYR A 105 -2.38 -3.62 7.58
CA TYR A 105 -1.60 -3.52 8.81
C TYR A 105 -2.14 -4.38 9.96
N LYS A 106 -3.38 -4.90 9.86
CA LYS A 106 -3.95 -5.82 10.85
C LYS A 106 -3.46 -7.24 10.60
N GLU A 107 -3.45 -7.66 9.34
CA GLU A 107 -3.02 -9.02 8.95
C GLU A 107 -1.54 -9.10 8.57
N TYR A 108 -0.84 -7.96 8.51
CA TYR A 108 0.55 -7.82 8.08
C TYR A 108 0.82 -8.35 6.66
N LYS A 109 -0.18 -8.24 5.76
CA LYS A 109 -0.12 -8.76 4.40
C LYS A 109 -0.34 -7.70 3.34
N PHE A 110 0.25 -7.91 2.18
CA PHE A 110 -0.08 -7.16 0.99
C PHE A 110 -1.39 -7.65 0.39
N VAL A 111 -2.32 -6.73 0.14
CA VAL A 111 -3.61 -7.05 -0.48
C VAL A 111 -3.56 -6.63 -1.94
N VAL A 112 -3.71 -7.61 -2.84
CA VAL A 112 -3.67 -7.43 -4.29
C VAL A 112 -5.06 -7.69 -4.87
N LYS A 113 -5.76 -6.65 -5.30
CA LYS A 113 -7.05 -6.76 -6.00
C LYS A 113 -6.81 -6.77 -7.50
N LEU A 114 -7.09 -7.90 -8.15
CA LEU A 114 -6.84 -8.14 -9.58
C LEU A 114 -8.14 -8.00 -10.39
N ALA A 115 -8.07 -7.28 -11.50
CA ALA A 115 -9.16 -7.23 -12.48
C ALA A 115 -9.25 -8.55 -13.27
N ASP A 116 -10.36 -8.77 -13.99
CA ASP A 116 -10.43 -9.85 -14.96
C ASP A 116 -9.55 -9.57 -16.20
N PRO A 117 -8.88 -10.58 -16.77
CA PRO A 117 -8.88 -11.99 -16.37
C PRO A 117 -7.93 -12.25 -15.20
N PHE A 118 -8.45 -12.83 -14.11
CA PHE A 118 -7.75 -12.97 -12.83
C PHE A 118 -6.37 -13.65 -12.94
N GLU A 119 -6.27 -14.83 -13.54
CA GLU A 119 -5.00 -15.57 -13.62
C GLU A 119 -3.94 -14.84 -14.47
N GLN A 120 -4.36 -14.21 -15.56
CA GLN A 120 -3.46 -13.43 -16.40
C GLN A 120 -2.89 -12.23 -15.65
N ASN A 121 -3.77 -11.46 -14.99
CA ASN A 121 -3.37 -10.27 -14.24
C ASN A 121 -2.57 -10.64 -12.98
N LYS A 122 -2.82 -11.80 -12.38
CA LYS A 122 -1.99 -12.36 -11.30
C LYS A 122 -0.56 -12.60 -11.77
N GLN A 123 -0.38 -13.25 -12.92
CA GLN A 123 0.95 -13.50 -13.47
C GLN A 123 1.65 -12.19 -13.85
N GLU A 124 0.92 -11.22 -14.41
CA GLU A 124 1.45 -9.89 -14.69
C GLU A 124 1.94 -9.20 -13.42
N PHE A 125 1.16 -9.23 -12.33
CA PHE A 125 1.56 -8.69 -11.04
C PHE A 125 2.82 -9.37 -10.50
N ILE A 126 2.90 -10.70 -10.54
CA ILE A 126 4.08 -11.46 -10.09
C ILE A 126 5.33 -11.09 -10.89
N ASN A 127 5.18 -10.93 -12.21
CA ASN A 127 6.27 -10.52 -13.09
C ASN A 127 6.72 -9.08 -12.80
N TRP A 128 5.77 -8.18 -12.56
CA TRP A 128 6.06 -6.81 -12.13
C TRP A 128 6.78 -6.78 -10.78
N LEU A 129 6.34 -7.56 -9.80
CA LEU A 129 6.95 -7.64 -8.47
C LEU A 129 8.45 -8.02 -8.58
N LYS A 130 8.75 -9.04 -9.40
CA LYS A 130 10.13 -9.47 -9.68
C LYS A 130 10.92 -8.40 -10.43
N SER A 131 10.34 -7.76 -11.45
CA SER A 131 11.03 -6.74 -12.24
C SER A 131 11.34 -5.46 -11.47
N GLN A 132 10.56 -5.15 -10.43
CA GLN A 132 10.82 -4.04 -9.52
C GLN A 132 11.80 -4.38 -8.39
N GLY A 133 12.34 -5.60 -8.35
CA GLY A 133 13.32 -6.00 -7.34
C GLY A 133 12.70 -6.43 -6.01
N TYR A 134 11.42 -6.80 -5.97
CA TYR A 134 10.73 -7.30 -4.77
C TYR A 134 10.62 -8.84 -4.76
N GLY A 135 11.58 -9.52 -5.38
CA GLY A 135 11.56 -10.97 -5.57
C GLY A 135 11.83 -11.78 -4.31
N ASP A 136 12.40 -11.18 -3.27
CA ASP A 136 12.69 -11.85 -1.99
C ASP A 136 11.50 -11.81 -1.03
N ILE A 137 10.43 -11.06 -1.36
CA ILE A 137 9.17 -11.10 -0.61
C ILE A 137 8.41 -12.39 -0.98
N PRO A 138 8.15 -13.31 -0.03
CA PRO A 138 7.45 -14.55 -0.31
C PRO A 138 6.04 -14.30 -0.84
N GLN A 139 5.59 -15.11 -1.81
CA GLN A 139 4.23 -14.98 -2.35
C GLN A 139 3.13 -15.22 -1.30
N SER A 140 3.43 -15.90 -0.19
CA SER A 140 2.51 -16.11 0.94
C SER A 140 2.17 -14.82 1.71
N GLU A 141 2.98 -13.77 1.57
CA GLU A 141 2.73 -12.44 2.15
C GLU A 141 1.72 -11.62 1.33
N PHE A 142 1.29 -12.15 0.18
CA PHE A 142 0.33 -11.51 -0.72
C PHE A 142 -1.00 -12.25 -0.71
N GLU A 143 -2.06 -11.52 -0.39
CA GLU A 143 -3.43 -11.97 -0.53
C GLU A 143 -4.00 -11.49 -1.87
N TYR A 144 -4.47 -12.44 -2.70
CA TYR A 144 -5.01 -12.14 -4.02
C TYR A 144 -6.53 -12.17 -4.02
N LEU A 145 -7.15 -11.03 -4.27
CA LEU A 145 -8.59 -10.83 -4.31
C LEU A 145 -9.04 -10.41 -5.72
N ARG A 146 -10.30 -10.67 -6.05
CA ARG A 146 -10.91 -10.12 -7.27
C ARG A 146 -11.30 -8.67 -7.05
N LYS A 147 -11.07 -7.82 -8.05
CA LYS A 147 -11.40 -6.40 -8.07
C LYS A 147 -12.84 -6.15 -8.50
#